data_AF-A0A914NS32-F1
#
_entry.id   AF-A0A914NS32-F1
#
_cell.length_a   1.000
_cell.length_b   1.000
_cell.length_c   1.000
_cell.angle_alpha   90.00
_cell.angle_beta   90.00
_cell.angle_gamma   90.00
#
_symmetry.space_group_name_H-M   'P 1'
#
loop_
_entity.id
_entity.type
_entity.pdbx_description
1 polymer ?
#
loop_
_entity_poly.entity_id
_entity_poly.type
_entity_poly.pdbx_seq_one_letter_code
_entity_poly.pdbx_strand_id
1 'polypeptide(L)'
;MGGNDFEIIFCELIDQRFYHLDTCFCPIGANSALWFPPAFSIETREKTITVSEEEALNFVCNAINIRKKVISPKGVSKQTLEALTSLGYSLEEVEMSEFMKSGGACQCLVMKL
;
A
#
# COMPACT_ATOMS: atom_id res chain seq x y z
N MET A 1 3.59 -20.62 25.22
CA MET A 1 4.10 -19.24 25.04
C MET A 1 5.23 -19.33 24.02
N GLY A 2 4.93 -19.14 22.73
CA GLY A 2 5.94 -19.20 21.67
C GLY A 2 6.24 -17.79 21.21
N GLY A 3 7.43 -17.29 21.51
CA GLY A 3 7.90 -16.01 20.97
C GLY A 3 7.98 -16.14 19.46
N ASN A 4 7.17 -15.36 18.74
CA ASN A 4 7.47 -15.12 17.34
C ASN A 4 8.58 -14.06 17.32
N ASP A 5 9.82 -14.50 17.12
CA ASP A 5 10.90 -13.61 16.75
C ASP A 5 10.65 -13.15 15.32
N PHE A 6 9.87 -12.08 15.18
CA PHE A 6 9.75 -11.36 13.92
C PHE A 6 10.99 -10.48 13.74
N GLU A 7 11.58 -10.52 12.54
CA GLU A 7 12.53 -9.49 12.15
C GLU A 7 11.78 -8.17 12.00
N ILE A 8 12.20 -7.15 12.76
CA ILE A 8 11.62 -5.81 12.71
C ILE A 8 12.51 -4.94 11.83
N ILE A 9 11.95 -4.45 10.74
CA ILE A 9 12.59 -3.47 9.86
C ILE A 9 12.00 -2.10 10.18
N PHE A 10 12.85 -1.17 10.59
CA PHE A 10 12.44 0.20 10.86
C PHE A 10 12.40 1.00 9.56
N CYS A 11 11.26 1.63 9.29
CA CYS A 11 11.04 2.49 8.14
C CYS A 11 10.70 3.90 8.63
N GLU A 12 11.60 4.85 8.44
CA GLU A 12 11.36 6.26 8.79
C GLU A 12 10.62 6.97 7.66
N LEU A 13 9.47 7.57 8.00
CA LEU A 13 8.65 8.36 7.09
C LEU A 13 9.07 9.84 7.16
N ILE A 14 9.38 10.43 6.01
CA ILE A 14 9.92 11.80 5.90
C ILE A 14 8.94 12.80 5.29
N ASP A 15 7.81 12.32 4.76
CA ASP A 15 6.77 13.15 4.15
C ASP A 15 5.53 13.18 5.05
N GLN A 16 5.20 14.38 5.55
CA GLN A 16 4.08 14.58 6.47
C GLN A 16 2.71 14.22 5.88
N ARG A 17 2.59 14.15 4.55
CA ARG A 17 1.35 13.71 3.88
C ARG A 17 1.09 12.21 4.12
N PHE A 18 2.15 11.44 4.34
CA PHE A 18 2.12 9.99 4.55
C PHE A 18 2.55 9.66 6.00
N TYR A 19 1.73 10.05 6.96
CA TYR A 19 2.04 9.97 8.39
C TYR A 19 1.80 8.58 9.00
N HIS A 20 1.13 7.68 8.29
CA HIS A 20 1.06 6.26 8.63
C HIS A 20 1.69 5.41 7.52
N LEU A 21 2.33 4.31 7.91
CA LEU A 21 3.00 3.41 6.97
C LEU A 21 2.03 2.90 5.89
N ASP A 22 0.80 2.60 6.26
CA ASP A 22 -0.22 2.07 5.36
C ASP A 22 -0.73 3.07 4.32
N THR A 23 -0.39 4.36 4.40
CA THR A 23 -0.74 5.35 3.36
C THR A 23 0.24 5.36 2.20
N CYS A 24 1.44 4.78 2.37
CA CYS A 24 2.52 4.78 1.38
C CYS A 24 3.15 3.40 1.15
N PHE A 25 2.66 2.37 1.85
CA PHE A 25 3.13 1.00 1.72
C PHE A 25 2.01 -0.01 1.97
N CYS A 26 1.84 -0.99 1.08
CA CYS A 26 0.91 -2.10 1.27
C CYS A 26 1.53 -3.43 0.78
N PRO A 27 1.76 -4.38 1.70
CA PRO A 27 2.21 -5.72 1.35
C PRO A 27 1.21 -6.46 0.43
N ILE A 28 1.72 -6.91 -0.71
CA ILE A 28 1.01 -7.71 -1.71
C ILE A 28 1.62 -9.12 -1.75
N GLY A 29 1.10 -10.02 -0.92
CA GLY A 29 1.59 -11.40 -0.83
C GLY A 29 2.88 -11.50 -0.03
N ALA A 30 3.73 -12.49 -0.34
CA ALA A 30 4.91 -12.78 0.48
C ALA A 30 6.14 -11.91 0.14
N ASN A 31 6.29 -11.50 -1.12
CA ASN A 31 7.54 -10.92 -1.63
C ASN A 31 7.31 -9.68 -2.50
N SER A 32 6.17 -8.99 -2.35
CA SER A 32 5.90 -7.76 -3.10
C SER A 32 5.04 -6.80 -2.29
N ALA A 33 5.09 -5.52 -2.64
CA ALA A 33 4.28 -4.47 -2.03
C ALA A 33 3.97 -3.36 -3.04
N LEU A 34 2.83 -2.68 -2.88
CA LEU A 34 2.63 -1.34 -3.42
C LEU A 34 3.44 -0.38 -2.54
N TRP A 35 4.25 0.48 -3.14
CA TRP A 35 5.17 1.33 -2.38
C TRP A 35 5.36 2.68 -3.05
N PHE A 36 5.30 3.75 -2.27
CA PHE A 36 5.69 5.10 -2.68
C PHE A 36 7.05 5.45 -2.07
N PRO A 37 8.18 5.24 -2.81
CA PRO A 37 9.53 5.42 -2.28
C PRO A 37 9.81 6.81 -1.67
N PRO A 38 9.37 7.94 -2.26
CA PRO A 38 9.68 9.26 -1.75
C PRO A 38 9.17 9.56 -0.33
N ALA A 39 8.25 8.75 0.22
CA ALA A 39 7.80 8.90 1.61
C ALA A 39 8.82 8.42 2.66
N PHE A 40 9.90 7.73 2.26
CA PHE A 40 10.84 7.06 3.17
C PHE A 40 12.24 7.70 3.14
N SER A 41 12.94 7.73 4.29
CA SER A 41 14.30 8.29 4.37
C SER A 41 15.37 7.44 3.67
N ILE A 42 15.12 6.13 3.53
CA ILE A 42 16.04 5.16 2.92
C ILE A 42 15.23 4.23 2.01
N GLU A 43 15.77 3.92 0.83
CA GLU A 43 15.21 2.88 -0.03
C GLU A 43 15.33 1.50 0.64
N THR A 44 14.19 0.87 0.95
CA THR A 44 14.14 -0.52 1.38
C THR A 44 14.22 -1.46 0.17
N ARG A 45 14.96 -2.57 0.29
CA ARG A 45 15.25 -3.53 -0.81
C ARG A 45 14.14 -4.56 -1.06
N GLU A 46 12.88 -4.15 -1.20
CA GLU A 46 11.83 -5.10 -1.55
C GLU A 46 11.49 -5.08 -3.05
N LYS A 47 11.01 -6.22 -3.59
CA LYS A 47 10.48 -6.30 -4.95
C LYS A 47 9.12 -5.61 -4.99
N THR A 48 9.13 -4.30 -5.14
CA THR A 48 7.94 -3.47 -5.03
C THR A 48 7.37 -3.10 -6.40
N ILE A 49 6.06 -2.89 -6.43
CA ILE A 49 5.39 -2.12 -7.46
C ILE A 49 5.42 -0.67 -6.98
N THR A 50 6.28 0.13 -7.61
CA THR A 50 6.39 1.55 -7.32
C THR A 50 5.12 2.26 -7.79
N VAL A 51 4.47 3.00 -6.89
CA VAL A 51 3.37 3.89 -7.23
C VAL A 51 3.92 5.30 -7.49
N SER A 52 3.27 6.03 -8.39
CA SER A 52 3.57 7.44 -8.62
C SER A 52 3.09 8.34 -7.47
N GLU A 53 3.53 9.60 -7.45
CA GLU A 53 3.04 10.58 -6.46
C GLU A 53 1.54 10.82 -6.62
N GLU A 54 1.02 10.87 -7.86
CA GLU A 54 -0.41 11.01 -8.14
C GLU A 54 -1.23 9.87 -7.52
N GLU A 55 -0.77 8.63 -7.71
CA GLU A 55 -1.39 7.44 -7.09
C GLU A 55 -1.29 7.47 -5.56
N ALA A 56 -0.13 7.86 -5.03
CA ALA A 56 0.08 7.94 -3.59
C ALA A 56 -0.87 8.97 -2.94
N LEU A 57 -1.04 10.15 -3.56
CA LEU A 57 -1.99 11.17 -3.10
C LEU A 57 -3.45 10.72 -3.21
N ASN A 58 -3.76 9.78 -4.11
CA ASN A 58 -5.05 9.10 -4.19
C ASN A 58 -5.15 7.89 -3.24
N PHE A 59 -4.24 7.74 -2.27
CA PHE A 59 -4.22 6.65 -1.30
C PHE A 59 -4.17 5.25 -1.93
N VAL A 60 -3.58 5.08 -3.12
CA VAL A 60 -3.47 3.75 -3.77
C VAL A 60 -2.73 2.74 -2.90
N CYS A 61 -1.74 3.19 -2.11
CA CYS A 61 -1.07 2.33 -1.13
C CYS A 61 -1.96 1.96 0.07
N ASN A 62 -3.04 2.69 0.37
CA ASN A 62 -3.97 2.33 1.44
C ASN A 62 -4.99 1.27 0.99
N ALA A 63 -4.48 0.24 0.32
CA ALA A 63 -5.21 -0.87 -0.24
C ALA A 63 -5.21 -2.07 0.71
N ILE A 64 -6.21 -2.95 0.55
CA ILE A 64 -6.26 -4.24 1.23
C ILE A 64 -6.00 -5.37 0.24
N ASN A 65 -5.27 -6.40 0.65
CA ASN A 65 -5.01 -7.58 -0.15
C ASN A 65 -5.68 -8.82 0.47
N ILE A 66 -6.55 -9.46 -0.30
CA ILE A 66 -7.24 -10.69 0.08
C ILE A 66 -6.94 -11.76 -0.96
N ARG A 67 -6.09 -12.73 -0.61
CA ARG A 67 -5.62 -13.82 -1.49
C ARG A 67 -4.94 -13.27 -2.75
N LYS A 68 -5.66 -13.21 -3.87
CA LYS A 68 -5.20 -12.74 -5.18
C LYS A 68 -6.03 -11.56 -5.68
N LYS A 69 -6.68 -10.84 -4.77
CA LYS A 69 -7.47 -9.65 -5.07
C LYS A 69 -6.99 -8.49 -4.22
N VAL A 70 -6.62 -7.40 -4.89
CA VAL A 70 -6.30 -6.11 -4.28
C VAL A 70 -7.55 -5.24 -4.37
N ILE A 71 -7.95 -4.64 -3.25
CA ILE A 71 -9.02 -3.65 -3.21
C ILE A 71 -8.35 -2.33 -2.82
N SER A 72 -8.38 -1.36 -3.73
CA SER A 72 -7.68 -0.09 -3.62
C SER A 72 -8.67 1.06 -3.77
N PRO A 73 -8.38 2.24 -3.22
CA PRO A 73 -9.04 3.45 -3.67
C PRO A 73 -8.88 3.68 -5.17
N LYS A 74 -9.83 4.38 -5.78
CA LYS A 74 -9.74 4.81 -7.18
C LYS A 74 -8.51 5.68 -7.43
N GLY A 75 -7.94 5.51 -8.62
CA GLY A 75 -6.77 6.27 -9.08
C GLY A 75 -5.56 5.39 -9.36
N VAL A 76 -5.74 4.07 -9.45
CA VAL A 76 -4.66 3.14 -9.80
C VAL A 76 -4.27 3.35 -11.26
N SER A 77 -2.99 3.62 -11.51
CA SER A 77 -2.50 3.80 -12.87
C SER A 77 -2.53 2.49 -13.65
N LYS A 78 -2.53 2.61 -14.98
CA LYS A 78 -2.40 1.46 -15.88
C LYS A 78 -1.12 0.65 -15.60
N GLN A 79 -0.02 1.32 -15.25
CA GLN A 79 1.27 0.68 -14.98
C GLN A 79 1.20 -0.18 -13.71
N THR A 80 0.62 0.36 -12.63
CA THR A 80 0.39 -0.38 -11.39
C THR A 80 -0.57 -1.54 -11.59
N LEU A 81 -1.65 -1.35 -12.35
CA LEU A 81 -2.59 -2.42 -12.70
C LEU A 81 -1.90 -3.54 -13.49
N GLU A 82 -1.10 -3.21 -14.50
CA GLU A 82 -0.35 -4.19 -15.30
C GLU A 82 0.65 -4.96 -14.43
N ALA A 83 1.36 -4.27 -13.54
CA ALA A 83 2.28 -4.89 -12.60
C ALA A 83 1.55 -5.87 -11.66
N LEU A 84 0.43 -5.48 -11.06
CA LEU A 84 -0.40 -6.35 -10.21
C LEU A 84 -0.90 -7.57 -10.99
N THR A 85 -1.40 -7.35 -12.20
CA THR A 85 -1.94 -8.41 -13.06
C THR A 85 -0.85 -9.40 -13.47
N SER A 86 0.37 -8.92 -13.76
CA SER A 86 1.52 -9.77 -14.10
C SER A 86 1.94 -10.71 -12.96
N LEU A 87 1.66 -10.32 -11.71
CA LEU A 87 1.87 -11.13 -10.51
C LEU A 87 0.66 -12.03 -10.15
N GLY A 88 -0.36 -12.04 -11.02
CA GLY A 88 -1.58 -12.84 -10.90
C GLY A 88 -2.59 -12.29 -9.89
N TYR A 89 -2.56 -10.98 -9.61
CA TYR A 89 -3.58 -10.32 -8.80
C TYR A 89 -4.65 -9.68 -9.68
N SER A 90 -5.91 -9.71 -9.22
CA SER A 90 -6.98 -8.86 -9.74
C SER A 90 -7.10 -7.59 -8.89
N LEU A 91 -7.59 -6.51 -9.48
CA LEU A 91 -7.83 -5.24 -8.83
C LEU A 91 -9.33 -4.93 -8.79
N GLU A 92 -9.81 -4.43 -7.66
CA GLU A 92 -11.09 -3.73 -7.54
C GLU A 92 -10.83 -2.34 -6.97
N GLU A 93 -11.24 -1.31 -7.70
CA GLU A 93 -11.17 0.07 -7.24
C GLU A 93 -12.49 0.49 -6.57
N VAL A 94 -12.39 1.18 -5.44
CA VAL A 94 -13.54 1.63 -4.65
C VAL A 94 -13.51 3.14 -4.47
N GLU A 95 -14.68 3.78 -4.52
CA GLU A 95 -14.83 5.20 -4.21
C GLU A 95 -14.62 5.44 -2.71
N MET A 96 -13.58 6.19 -2.34
CA MET A 96 -13.20 6.45 -0.95
C MET A 96 -13.13 7.95 -0.62
N SER A 97 -13.60 8.82 -1.51
CA SER A 97 -13.44 10.28 -1.43
C SER A 97 -13.93 10.90 -0.12
N GLU A 98 -15.02 10.37 0.46
CA GLU A 98 -15.54 10.87 1.74
C GLU A 98 -14.65 10.50 2.94
N PHE A 99 -14.03 9.32 2.93
CA PHE A 99 -13.10 8.90 3.99
C PHE A 99 -11.74 9.59 3.88
N MET A 100 -11.30 9.86 2.65
CA MET A 100 -10.05 10.58 2.37
C MET A 100 -10.01 11.98 2.98
N LYS A 101 -11.17 12.62 3.18
CA LYS A 101 -11.28 13.90 3.91
C LYS A 101 -10.77 13.81 5.35
N SER A 102 -10.76 12.61 5.93
CA SER A 102 -10.23 12.32 7.26
C SER A 102 -8.82 11.71 7.23
N GLY A 103 -8.18 11.61 6.06
CA GLY A 103 -6.80 11.15 5.91
C GLY A 103 -6.62 9.63 5.81
N GLY A 104 -7.67 8.86 5.48
CA GLY A 104 -7.56 7.39 5.34
C GLY A 104 -8.46 6.82 4.25
N ALA A 105 -8.22 5.56 3.86
CA ALA A 105 -9.00 4.84 2.86
C ALA A 105 -9.24 3.37 3.22
N CYS A 106 -9.02 2.40 2.32
CA CYS A 106 -9.46 1.01 2.52
C CYS A 106 -8.81 0.32 3.73
N GLN A 107 -7.47 0.36 3.82
CA GLN A 107 -6.74 -0.33 4.88
C GLN A 107 -7.00 0.29 6.26
N CYS A 108 -7.19 1.61 6.35
CA CYS A 108 -7.50 2.28 7.61
C CYS A 108 -8.86 1.86 8.22
N LEU A 109 -9.76 1.28 7.43
CA LEU A 109 -11.11 0.87 7.86
C LEU A 109 -11.20 -0.64 8.21
N VAL A 110 -10.09 -1.37 8.12
CA VAL A 110 -10.06 -2.83 8.29
C VAL A 110 -8.96 -3.21 9.27
N MET A 111 -9.27 -4.15 10.16
CA MET A 111 -8.30 -4.79 11.03
C MET A 111 -8.33 -6.30 10.78
N LYS A 112 -7.21 -6.87 10.34
CA LYS A 112 -7.05 -8.32 10.20
C LYS A 112 -6.69 -8.91 11.56
N LEU A 113 -7.51 -9.84 12.04
CA LEU A 113 -7.35 -10.53 13.33
C LEU A 113 -6.61 -11.87 13.17
#